data_AF-A0A3D4TXW9-F1
#
_entry.id   AF-A0A3D4TXW9-F1
#
_cell.length_a   1.000
_cell.length_b   1.000
_cell.length_c   1.000
_cell.angle_alpha   90.00
_cell.angle_beta   90.00
_cell.angle_gamma   90.00
#
_symmetry.space_group_name_H-M   'P 1'
#
loop_
_entity.id
_entity.type
_entity.pdbx_description
1 polymer ?
#
loop_
_entity_poly.entity_id
_entity_poly.type
_entity_poly.pdbx_seq_one_letter_code
_entity_poly.pdbx_strand_id
1 'polypeptide(L)'
;MRTKNLILIALFISILSNVGYQKAFASKCQNSPDSITIVSSPDLYGLASNWVGEYCKLHQSAKIKVLKISDTQSELTPNDESHIYFLSDDVSLNQKKQPVWRMVVGINAIVPIVSSNCPFLNELNTKGITSEKMALLFKNAENRNWGAILDNGSKNPVNVFTIKEQLNKSEIASFLKIEPSIISGNNFDNSKEMISEIAKTPYAIGFCQISDIIDPTTNEICSDVKLLPIDKNENGKIDYSEKIYSNLSSFLRGVWIGKYPRELNLNIYSYSASVPTDENAVAFLSWVMTDGQLLLNKNGFSDLAYSQRQLNLSKLNGNEVVVEQSKGYSVIPVAAGIIVICIALFFGIDIISQRLRKGKVIAVNSSFKKPALINEQSFEVLDGLYFDKTHTWAFLEKNGIVSIGIDDFLQHVTGPITRVIMRNLGDEVKKGEYFLTIIQEGKQLNIKAPISGRVVAQNDKLISNSEILNTSPYTDGWIYKIEPTNWLRDTQFLVFAQGYREWIRMEFLHLKDFLAVSLRANYAENAQVILQDGGDIMDGVLKDLKPEVWEDFQSHFLDNSK
;
A
#
# COMPACT_ATOMS: atom_id res chain seq x y z
N MET A 1 5.43 4.62 -65.79
CA MET A 1 6.85 5.02 -65.92
C MET A 1 6.99 6.36 -65.20
N ARG A 2 7.99 6.50 -64.31
CA ARG A 2 8.21 7.57 -63.31
C ARG A 2 7.50 7.42 -61.96
N THR A 3 8.09 6.60 -61.08
CA THR A 3 8.29 6.83 -59.63
C THR A 3 9.10 5.66 -59.05
N LYS A 4 10.33 5.50 -59.53
CA LYS A 4 11.39 4.70 -58.89
C LYS A 4 12.61 5.61 -58.89
N ASN A 5 12.88 6.33 -57.79
CA ASN A 5 14.19 6.95 -57.48
C ASN A 5 14.24 7.77 -56.17
N LEU A 6 13.33 7.57 -55.20
CA LEU A 6 13.42 8.26 -53.89
C LEU A 6 13.47 7.33 -52.67
N ILE A 7 13.60 6.01 -52.87
CA ILE A 7 13.70 5.02 -51.79
C ILE A 7 15.17 4.66 -51.45
N LEU A 8 16.16 5.20 -52.18
CA LEU A 8 17.57 4.78 -52.01
C LEU A 8 18.46 5.71 -51.17
N ILE A 9 17.97 6.83 -50.62
CA ILE A 9 18.79 7.76 -49.82
C ILE A 9 18.40 7.76 -48.32
N ALA A 10 17.21 7.28 -47.95
CA ALA A 10 16.80 7.15 -46.55
C ALA A 10 17.31 5.87 -45.86
N LEU A 11 17.97 4.97 -46.60
CA LEU A 11 18.44 3.67 -46.11
C LEU A 11 19.94 3.66 -45.74
N PHE A 12 20.60 4.82 -45.73
CA PHE A 12 22.01 4.94 -45.35
C PHE A 12 22.26 5.85 -44.13
N ILE A 13 21.22 6.45 -43.55
CA ILE A 13 21.34 7.28 -42.31
C ILE A 13 20.83 6.53 -41.06
N SER A 14 20.14 5.39 -41.20
CA SER A 14 19.70 4.56 -40.07
C SER A 14 20.67 3.45 -39.65
N ILE A 15 21.83 3.31 -40.32
CA ILE A 15 22.86 2.32 -39.96
C ILE A 15 23.96 2.92 -39.06
N LEU A 16 23.90 4.23 -38.75
CA LEU A 16 24.90 4.89 -37.87
C LEU A 16 24.36 5.38 -36.52
N SER A 17 23.07 5.17 -36.19
CA SER A 17 22.55 5.50 -34.85
C SER A 17 22.41 4.29 -33.91
N ASN A 18 22.52 3.06 -34.42
CA ASN A 18 22.32 1.84 -33.60
C ASN A 18 23.60 1.19 -33.05
N VAL A 19 24.77 1.82 -33.26
CA VAL A 19 26.04 1.38 -32.65
C VAL A 19 26.41 2.25 -31.43
N GLY A 20 25.71 3.37 -31.20
CA GLY A 20 25.97 4.30 -30.09
C GLY A 20 25.23 4.01 -28.79
N TYR A 21 24.09 3.31 -28.82
CA TYR A 21 23.25 3.13 -27.63
C TYR A 21 23.51 1.85 -26.83
N GLN A 22 24.10 0.80 -27.44
CA GLN A 22 24.55 -0.38 -26.69
C GLN A 22 25.95 -0.23 -26.07
N LYS A 23 26.74 0.77 -26.46
CA LYS A 23 28.07 1.01 -25.88
C LYS A 23 28.07 1.90 -24.63
N ALA A 24 26.99 2.64 -24.36
CA ALA A 24 26.93 3.58 -23.22
C ALA A 24 26.56 2.92 -21.88
N PHE A 25 25.95 1.73 -21.88
CA PHE A 25 25.72 0.95 -20.65
C PHE A 25 26.74 -0.18 -20.45
N ALA A 26 27.46 -0.60 -21.50
CA ALA A 26 28.47 -1.65 -21.42
C ALA A 26 29.89 -1.13 -21.09
N SER A 27 30.17 0.18 -21.18
CA SER A 27 31.54 0.72 -21.00
C SER A 27 31.82 1.33 -19.63
N LYS A 28 31.01 1.05 -18.61
CA LYS A 28 31.29 1.41 -17.22
C LYS A 28 31.30 0.19 -16.28
N CYS A 29 31.60 -0.99 -16.80
CA CYS A 29 31.90 -2.17 -15.99
C CYS A 29 33.41 -2.34 -15.81
N GLN A 30 34.13 -1.33 -15.34
CA GLN A 30 35.49 -1.52 -14.86
C GLN A 30 35.74 -0.61 -13.66
N ASN A 31 35.77 -1.25 -12.48
CA ASN A 31 36.24 -0.78 -11.18
C ASN A 31 35.17 -0.30 -10.18
N SER A 32 34.54 -1.24 -9.46
CA SER A 32 34.08 -1.05 -8.07
C SER A 32 34.21 -2.38 -7.30
N PRO A 33 34.33 -2.37 -5.96
CA PRO A 33 34.79 -3.54 -5.19
C PRO A 33 33.73 -4.64 -5.05
N ASP A 34 34.21 -5.88 -5.05
CA ASP A 34 33.51 -7.15 -5.28
C ASP A 34 32.51 -7.64 -4.20
N SER A 35 32.04 -6.83 -3.24
CA SER A 35 31.03 -7.27 -2.25
C SER A 35 30.51 -6.15 -1.36
N ILE A 36 29.20 -6.12 -1.08
CA ILE A 36 28.59 -5.23 -0.07
C ILE A 36 28.51 -5.96 1.27
N THR A 37 28.71 -5.23 2.35
CA THR A 37 28.47 -5.75 3.70
C THR A 37 27.28 -5.06 4.33
N ILE A 38 26.28 -5.84 4.70
CA ILE A 38 25.17 -5.42 5.56
C ILE A 38 25.59 -5.62 7.01
N VAL A 39 25.51 -4.58 7.81
CA VAL A 39 25.79 -4.62 9.25
C VAL A 39 24.48 -4.35 9.99
N SER A 40 24.04 -5.27 10.86
CA SER A 40 22.77 -5.11 11.57
C SER A 40 22.94 -5.07 13.09
N SER A 41 22.04 -4.36 13.76
CA SER A 41 21.83 -4.56 15.19
C SER A 41 21.40 -6.01 15.48
N PRO A 42 21.64 -6.53 16.70
CA PRO A 42 21.35 -7.94 17.02
C PRO A 42 19.90 -8.36 16.78
N ASP A 43 18.96 -7.48 17.08
CA ASP A 43 17.50 -7.66 16.93
C ASP A 43 17.06 -7.70 15.46
N LEU A 44 17.78 -7.00 14.56
CA LEU A 44 17.48 -6.96 13.12
C LEU A 44 18.24 -8.02 12.31
N TYR A 45 19.14 -8.78 12.93
CA TYR A 45 19.99 -9.74 12.21
C TYR A 45 19.20 -10.81 11.46
N GLY A 46 18.10 -11.32 12.06
CA GLY A 46 17.22 -12.28 11.41
C GLY A 46 16.57 -11.70 10.15
N LEU A 47 16.02 -10.49 10.24
CA LEU A 47 15.42 -9.77 9.13
C LEU A 47 16.44 -9.48 8.02
N ALA A 48 17.61 -8.94 8.37
CA ALA A 48 18.67 -8.61 7.43
C ALA A 48 19.19 -9.87 6.69
N SER A 49 19.37 -10.98 7.42
CA SER A 49 19.78 -12.26 6.83
C SER A 49 18.72 -12.82 5.87
N ASN A 50 17.44 -12.69 6.23
CA ASN A 50 16.33 -13.12 5.39
C ASN A 50 16.22 -12.27 4.12
N TRP A 51 16.32 -10.94 4.23
CA TRP A 51 16.37 -10.02 3.10
C TRP A 51 17.51 -10.36 2.15
N VAL A 52 18.73 -10.52 2.65
CA VAL A 52 19.88 -10.89 1.81
C VAL A 52 19.68 -12.26 1.17
N GLY A 53 19.16 -13.24 1.91
CA GLY A 53 18.88 -14.58 1.40
C GLY A 53 17.89 -14.59 0.24
N GLU A 54 16.74 -13.92 0.39
CA GLU A 54 15.72 -13.83 -0.67
C GLU A 54 16.19 -12.99 -1.86
N TYR A 55 16.92 -11.90 -1.63
CA TYR A 55 17.50 -11.10 -2.70
C TYR A 55 18.51 -11.90 -3.53
N CYS A 56 19.44 -12.62 -2.88
CA CYS A 56 20.46 -13.41 -3.59
C CYS A 56 19.87 -14.58 -4.40
N LYS A 57 18.67 -15.09 -4.05
CA LYS A 57 17.95 -16.07 -4.89
C LYS A 57 17.55 -15.49 -6.24
N LEU A 58 17.14 -14.22 -6.26
CA LEU A 58 16.72 -13.50 -7.47
C LEU A 58 17.92 -12.91 -8.23
N HIS A 59 19.02 -12.63 -7.54
CA HIS A 59 20.20 -11.94 -8.06
C HIS A 59 21.49 -12.75 -7.80
N GLN A 60 21.68 -13.85 -8.53
CA GLN A 60 22.76 -14.83 -8.30
C GLN A 60 24.19 -14.27 -8.43
N SER A 61 24.38 -13.13 -9.09
CA SER A 61 25.67 -12.44 -9.21
C SER A 61 25.99 -11.53 -8.02
N ALA A 62 25.03 -11.25 -7.14
CA ALA A 62 25.21 -10.38 -5.99
C ALA A 62 26.02 -11.09 -4.89
N LYS A 63 27.10 -10.45 -4.42
CA LYS A 63 27.89 -10.90 -3.28
C LYS A 63 27.62 -9.98 -2.09
N ILE A 64 26.69 -10.39 -1.23
CA ILE A 64 26.31 -9.61 -0.05
C ILE A 64 26.59 -10.43 1.22
N LYS A 65 27.32 -9.85 2.17
CA LYS A 65 27.62 -10.44 3.48
C LYS A 65 26.75 -9.77 4.55
N VAL A 66 26.25 -10.53 5.52
CA VAL A 66 25.57 -9.98 6.70
C VAL A 66 26.44 -10.16 7.95
N LEU A 67 26.68 -9.08 8.67
CA LEU A 67 27.41 -9.02 9.93
C LEU A 67 26.50 -8.50 11.04
N LYS A 68 26.69 -9.03 12.24
CA LYS A 68 26.05 -8.53 13.45
C LYS A 68 27.02 -7.63 14.21
N ILE A 69 26.53 -6.50 14.73
CA ILE A 69 27.37 -5.53 15.47
C ILE A 69 28.07 -6.15 16.69
N SER A 70 27.46 -7.13 17.38
CA SER A 70 28.10 -7.82 18.51
C SER A 70 29.36 -8.60 18.12
N ASP A 71 29.45 -9.01 16.86
CA ASP A 71 30.49 -9.91 16.36
C ASP A 71 31.67 -9.13 15.76
N THR A 72 31.51 -7.81 15.59
CA THR A 72 32.58 -6.90 15.16
C THR A 72 33.38 -6.45 16.38
N GLN A 73 34.39 -7.25 16.76
CA GLN A 73 35.42 -6.78 17.68
C GLN A 73 36.12 -5.58 17.03
N SER A 74 36.08 -4.41 17.66
CA SER A 74 36.70 -3.12 17.27
C SER A 74 35.98 -2.30 16.18
N GLU A 75 35.66 -1.05 16.58
CA GLU A 75 35.31 0.13 15.78
C GLU A 75 34.74 -0.10 14.37
N LEU A 76 33.41 -0.30 14.30
CA LEU A 76 32.67 -0.01 13.08
C LEU A 76 32.93 1.45 12.72
N THR A 77 33.70 1.69 11.65
CA THR A 77 33.84 3.04 11.10
C THR A 77 32.60 3.31 10.25
N PRO A 78 31.68 4.22 10.64
CA PRO A 78 30.47 4.51 9.86
C PRO A 78 30.76 5.17 8.50
N ASN A 79 32.05 5.28 8.15
CA ASN A 79 32.58 5.96 6.98
C ASN A 79 32.99 5.00 5.86
N ASP A 80 32.86 3.69 6.05
CA ASP A 80 33.07 2.74 4.96
C ASP A 80 31.87 2.78 4.00
N GLU A 81 32.08 3.30 2.80
CA GLU A 81 31.03 3.42 1.77
C GLU A 81 30.57 2.05 1.24
N SER A 82 31.28 0.96 1.54
CA SER A 82 30.88 -0.41 1.20
C SER A 82 29.95 -1.06 2.23
N HIS A 83 29.66 -0.37 3.33
CA HIS A 83 28.79 -0.85 4.41
C HIS A 83 27.42 -0.19 4.39
N ILE A 84 26.37 -1.02 4.51
CA ILE A 84 25.00 -0.58 4.77
C ILE A 84 24.60 -1.08 6.14
N TYR A 85 24.15 -0.17 7.00
CA TYR A 85 23.76 -0.49 8.36
C TYR A 85 22.24 -0.61 8.45
N PHE A 86 21.70 -1.60 9.16
CA PHE A 86 20.30 -1.66 9.58
C PHE A 86 20.22 -1.62 11.10
N LEU A 87 19.65 -0.56 11.67
CA LEU A 87 19.59 -0.34 13.12
C LEU A 87 18.15 -0.02 13.56
N SER A 88 17.79 -0.47 14.75
CA SER A 88 16.49 -0.21 15.39
C SER A 88 16.47 1.05 16.27
N ASP A 89 17.63 1.65 16.54
CA ASP A 89 17.80 2.87 17.32
C ASP A 89 18.85 3.79 16.67
N ASP A 90 18.58 5.10 16.68
CA ASP A 90 19.48 6.16 16.21
C ASP A 90 20.78 6.22 17.06
N VAL A 91 20.77 5.71 18.31
CA VAL A 91 21.87 5.90 19.30
C VAL A 91 23.05 4.93 19.12
N SER A 92 22.88 3.82 18.42
CA SER A 92 23.93 2.77 18.31
C SER A 92 25.22 3.22 17.60
N LEU A 93 25.22 4.40 16.97
CA LEU A 93 26.40 5.03 16.38
C LEU A 93 26.92 6.13 17.32
N ASN A 94 27.70 5.74 18.34
CA ASN A 94 28.29 6.65 19.33
C ASN A 94 29.02 7.88 18.71
N GLN A 95 28.34 9.03 18.75
CA GLN A 95 28.80 10.41 19.01
C GLN A 95 30.16 10.97 18.50
N LYS A 96 30.83 10.44 17.46
CA LYS A 96 32.00 11.17 16.88
C LYS A 96 32.02 11.40 15.37
N LYS A 97 31.08 10.86 14.58
CA LYS A 97 30.79 11.26 13.19
C LYS A 97 29.46 10.63 12.78
N GLN A 98 28.45 11.46 12.53
CA GLN A 98 27.12 11.03 12.10
C GLN A 98 27.20 10.47 10.66
N PRO A 99 26.57 9.32 10.34
CA PRO A 99 26.38 8.92 8.94
C PRO A 99 25.59 10.00 8.20
N VAL A 100 26.02 10.35 6.99
CA VAL A 100 25.46 11.48 6.24
C VAL A 100 24.09 11.14 5.63
N TRP A 101 23.81 9.85 5.45
CA TRP A 101 22.59 9.37 4.79
C TRP A 101 21.84 8.33 5.63
N ARG A 102 20.52 8.49 5.69
CA ARG A 102 19.60 7.54 6.36
C ARG A 102 18.24 7.46 5.68
N MET A 103 17.60 6.30 5.80
CA MET A 103 16.19 6.11 5.46
C MET A 103 15.50 5.14 6.41
N VAL A 104 14.19 5.30 6.59
CA VAL A 104 13.38 4.32 7.32
C VAL A 104 13.15 3.12 6.39
N VAL A 105 13.27 1.89 6.86
CA VAL A 105 13.08 0.68 6.04
C VAL A 105 12.01 -0.28 6.58
N GLY A 106 11.48 -0.01 7.76
CA GLY A 106 10.40 -0.75 8.40
C GLY A 106 10.04 -0.11 9.74
N ILE A 107 9.05 -0.67 10.42
CA ILE A 107 8.61 -0.21 11.75
C ILE A 107 8.57 -1.41 12.70
N ASN A 108 9.15 -1.27 13.88
CA ASN A 108 8.90 -2.12 15.04
C ASN A 108 7.92 -1.41 15.99
N ALA A 109 7.34 -2.12 16.95
CA ALA A 109 6.41 -1.54 17.92
C ALA A 109 6.77 -1.97 19.34
N ILE A 110 6.69 -1.03 20.28
CA ILE A 110 6.70 -1.32 21.71
C ILE A 110 5.27 -1.63 22.12
N VAL A 111 5.07 -2.76 22.78
CA VAL A 111 3.76 -3.23 23.21
C VAL A 111 3.70 -3.44 24.72
N PRO A 112 2.66 -2.95 25.40
CA PRO A 112 2.36 -3.40 26.73
C PRO A 112 1.80 -4.82 26.66
N ILE A 113 2.26 -5.69 27.56
CA ILE A 113 1.86 -7.10 27.64
C ILE A 113 1.44 -7.47 29.05
N VAL A 114 0.61 -8.49 29.14
CA VAL A 114 0.18 -9.15 30.38
C VAL A 114 0.27 -10.66 30.23
N SER A 115 0.23 -11.38 31.36
CA SER A 115 0.10 -12.85 31.33
C SER A 115 -1.16 -13.28 30.59
N SER A 116 -1.08 -14.37 29.83
CA SER A 116 -2.25 -15.07 29.28
C SER A 116 -3.20 -15.60 30.37
N ASN A 117 -2.70 -15.75 31.60
CA ASN A 117 -3.48 -16.15 32.77
C ASN A 117 -4.06 -14.95 33.55
N CYS A 118 -3.97 -13.73 33.01
CA CYS A 118 -4.52 -12.55 33.68
C CYS A 118 -6.05 -12.68 33.84
N PRO A 119 -6.59 -12.60 35.06
CA PRO A 119 -8.03 -12.79 35.28
C PRO A 119 -8.90 -11.66 34.71
N PHE A 120 -8.29 -10.54 34.31
CA PHE A 120 -8.98 -9.37 33.78
C PHE A 120 -8.96 -9.26 32.25
N LEU A 121 -8.49 -10.29 31.52
CA LEU A 121 -8.34 -10.22 30.05
C LEU A 121 -9.64 -9.82 29.33
N ASN A 122 -10.80 -10.33 29.75
CA ASN A 122 -12.06 -9.96 29.13
C ASN A 122 -12.37 -8.46 29.30
N GLU A 123 -12.20 -7.94 30.52
CA GLU A 123 -12.41 -6.53 30.79
C GLU A 123 -11.42 -5.65 30.02
N LEU A 124 -10.13 -6.04 30.01
CA LEU A 124 -9.07 -5.37 29.25
C LEU A 124 -9.33 -5.35 27.74
N ASN A 125 -9.82 -6.44 27.17
CA ASN A 125 -10.18 -6.52 25.74
C ASN A 125 -11.40 -5.67 25.39
N THR A 126 -12.24 -5.33 26.36
CA THR A 126 -13.42 -4.49 26.14
C THR A 126 -13.17 -3.01 26.42
N LYS A 127 -12.43 -2.70 27.49
CA LYS A 127 -12.22 -1.33 27.97
C LYS A 127 -10.89 -0.72 27.51
N GLY A 128 -9.86 -1.55 27.35
CA GLY A 128 -8.50 -1.07 27.19
C GLY A 128 -7.97 -0.37 28.43
N ILE A 129 -6.79 0.22 28.30
CA ILE A 129 -6.18 1.09 29.32
C ILE A 129 -5.69 2.35 28.64
N THR A 130 -6.03 3.51 29.21
CA THR A 130 -5.53 4.81 28.74
C THR A 130 -4.07 5.02 29.14
N SER A 131 -3.36 5.87 28.40
CA SER A 131 -1.97 6.21 28.75
C SER A 131 -1.85 6.81 30.15
N GLU A 132 -2.84 7.58 30.61
CA GLU A 132 -2.88 8.17 31.94
C GLU A 132 -2.97 7.11 33.04
N LYS A 133 -3.91 6.17 32.92
CA LYS A 133 -4.06 5.07 33.88
C LYS A 133 -2.82 4.18 33.91
N MET A 134 -2.22 3.94 32.75
CA MET A 134 -0.96 3.20 32.68
C MET A 134 0.17 3.98 33.36
N ALA A 135 0.25 5.30 33.17
CA ALA A 135 1.25 6.15 33.81
C ALA A 135 1.18 6.08 35.34
N LEU A 136 -0.02 5.97 35.93
CA LEU A 136 -0.17 5.80 37.39
C LEU A 136 0.57 4.55 37.91
N LEU A 137 0.56 3.46 37.15
CA LEU A 137 1.23 2.22 37.51
C LEU A 137 2.75 2.37 37.43
N PHE A 138 3.24 2.97 36.34
CA PHE A 138 4.67 3.10 36.11
C PHE A 138 5.31 4.25 36.91
N LYS A 139 4.53 5.22 37.42
CA LYS A 139 5.02 6.30 38.31
C LYS A 139 5.16 5.88 39.78
N ASN A 140 4.18 5.15 40.32
CA ASN A 140 4.05 4.96 41.77
C ASN A 140 4.39 3.52 42.18
N ALA A 141 5.38 3.33 43.04
CA ALA A 141 5.72 2.01 43.59
C ALA A 141 4.75 1.55 44.69
N GLU A 142 4.04 2.48 45.34
CA GLU A 142 3.18 2.21 46.48
C GLU A 142 1.70 2.19 46.04
N ASN A 143 0.99 1.10 46.34
CA ASN A 143 -0.46 0.90 46.09
C ASN A 143 -0.92 0.68 44.64
N ARG A 144 -0.10 0.02 43.81
CA ARG A 144 -0.50 -0.48 42.48
C ARG A 144 -1.57 -1.56 42.59
N ASN A 145 -2.78 -1.32 42.09
CA ASN A 145 -3.83 -2.33 42.07
C ASN A 145 -4.71 -2.22 40.82
N TRP A 146 -5.32 -3.34 40.43
CA TRP A 146 -6.14 -3.44 39.22
C TRP A 146 -7.44 -2.64 39.32
N GLY A 147 -7.97 -2.41 40.53
CA GLY A 147 -9.19 -1.62 40.73
C GLY A 147 -9.04 -0.16 40.32
N ALA A 148 -7.85 0.42 40.50
CA ALA A 148 -7.54 1.78 40.06
C ALA A 148 -7.42 1.93 38.54
N ILE A 149 -7.16 0.85 37.81
CA ILE A 149 -7.06 0.85 36.35
C ILE A 149 -8.43 0.56 35.73
N LEU A 150 -9.12 -0.44 36.26
CA LEU A 150 -10.35 -0.99 35.67
C LEU A 150 -11.63 -0.31 36.19
N ASP A 151 -11.51 0.52 37.22
CA ASP A 151 -12.60 1.17 37.95
C ASP A 151 -13.61 0.15 38.53
N ASN A 152 -13.12 -1.02 38.95
CA ASN A 152 -13.95 -2.16 39.37
C ASN A 152 -13.80 -2.55 40.86
N GLY A 153 -13.14 -1.72 41.67
CA GLY A 153 -12.97 -1.94 43.11
C GLY A 153 -12.03 -3.09 43.51
N SER A 154 -11.39 -3.76 42.54
CA SER A 154 -10.42 -4.82 42.77
C SER A 154 -9.22 -4.34 43.59
N LYS A 155 -8.85 -5.08 44.63
CA LYS A 155 -7.65 -4.81 45.45
C LYS A 155 -6.45 -5.65 45.03
N ASN A 156 -6.56 -6.43 43.94
CA ASN A 156 -5.46 -7.26 43.47
C ASN A 156 -4.29 -6.36 43.03
N PRO A 157 -3.05 -6.66 43.47
CA PRO A 157 -1.90 -5.83 43.15
C PRO A 157 -1.57 -5.90 41.66
N VAL A 158 -0.88 -4.89 41.13
CA VAL A 158 -0.31 -4.93 39.77
C VAL A 158 1.20 -5.01 39.87
N ASN A 159 1.79 -6.08 39.33
CA ASN A 159 3.22 -6.28 39.29
C ASN A 159 3.78 -5.64 38.01
N VAL A 160 4.30 -4.41 38.13
CA VAL A 160 4.90 -3.71 36.99
C VAL A 160 6.35 -4.15 36.84
N PHE A 161 6.69 -4.72 35.69
CA PHE A 161 8.04 -5.18 35.35
C PHE A 161 8.67 -4.27 34.30
N THR A 162 9.96 -3.99 34.46
CA THR A 162 10.75 -3.05 33.65
C THR A 162 12.13 -3.65 33.34
N ILE A 163 12.82 -3.13 32.32
CA ILE A 163 14.20 -3.54 32.00
C ILE A 163 15.16 -2.45 32.51
N LYS A 164 16.28 -2.84 33.15
CA LYS A 164 17.22 -1.89 33.78
C LYS A 164 17.76 -0.85 32.81
N GLU A 165 18.32 -1.32 31.70
CA GLU A 165 18.86 -0.50 30.60
C GLU A 165 17.90 -0.58 29.41
N GLN A 166 16.67 -0.15 29.63
CA GLN A 166 15.65 -0.17 28.59
C GLN A 166 15.97 0.88 27.53
N LEU A 167 16.52 0.44 26.39
CA LEU A 167 16.85 1.31 25.25
C LEU A 167 15.67 2.21 24.85
N ASN A 168 14.44 1.68 24.94
CA ASN A 168 13.22 2.38 24.53
C ASN A 168 12.49 3.08 25.70
N LYS A 169 13.20 3.43 26.78
CA LYS A 169 12.59 4.05 27.97
C LYS A 169 12.02 5.43 27.66
N SER A 170 12.64 6.17 26.74
CA SER A 170 12.18 7.48 26.25
C SER A 170 10.82 7.41 25.57
N GLU A 171 10.61 6.42 24.72
CA GLU A 171 9.40 6.19 23.94
C GLU A 171 8.24 5.82 24.86
N ILE A 172 8.49 4.90 25.80
CA ILE A 172 7.52 4.54 26.84
C ILE A 172 7.17 5.77 27.69
N ALA A 173 8.16 6.54 28.11
CA ALA A 173 7.95 7.76 28.90
C ALA A 173 7.13 8.80 28.14
N SER A 174 7.42 8.99 26.85
CA SER A 174 6.69 9.89 25.95
C SER A 174 5.23 9.47 25.80
N PHE A 175 4.97 8.19 25.54
CA PHE A 175 3.62 7.63 25.49
C PHE A 175 2.85 7.84 26.80
N LEU A 176 3.49 7.57 27.93
CA LEU A 176 2.89 7.74 29.25
C LEU A 176 2.76 9.21 29.68
N LYS A 177 3.36 10.15 28.94
CA LYS A 177 3.46 11.58 29.28
C LYS A 177 4.13 11.81 30.65
N ILE A 178 5.26 11.12 30.88
CA ILE A 178 6.03 11.17 32.13
C ILE A 178 7.53 11.30 31.84
N GLU A 179 8.32 11.67 32.85
CA GLU A 179 9.79 11.66 32.72
C GLU A 179 10.34 10.23 32.76
N PRO A 180 11.34 9.88 31.92
CA PRO A 180 11.95 8.54 31.90
C PRO A 180 12.51 8.09 33.25
N SER A 181 13.00 9.03 34.08
CA SER A 181 13.53 8.75 35.42
C SER A 181 12.48 8.26 36.42
N ILE A 182 11.19 8.53 36.16
CA ILE A 182 10.08 8.22 37.06
C ILE A 182 9.50 6.81 36.79
N ILE A 183 9.77 6.23 35.61
CA ILE A 183 9.39 4.85 35.31
C ILE A 183 10.04 3.91 36.33
N SER A 184 9.20 3.20 37.07
CA SER A 184 9.58 2.31 38.16
C SER A 184 8.87 0.96 38.06
N GLY A 185 9.55 -0.12 38.44
CA GLY A 185 9.06 -1.49 38.34
C GLY A 185 10.07 -2.48 38.92
N ASN A 186 9.68 -3.75 38.99
CA ASN A 186 10.65 -4.82 39.26
C ASN A 186 11.54 -4.96 38.02
N ASN A 187 12.84 -4.76 38.21
CA ASN A 187 13.77 -4.63 37.11
C ASN A 187 14.39 -5.98 36.70
N PHE A 188 14.42 -6.22 35.39
CA PHE A 188 15.06 -7.36 34.73
C PHE A 188 16.25 -6.92 33.89
N ASP A 189 17.15 -7.85 33.60
CA ASP A 189 18.35 -7.56 32.80
C ASP A 189 18.06 -7.56 31.30
N ASN A 190 17.08 -8.32 30.82
CA ASN A 190 16.69 -8.39 29.41
C ASN A 190 15.18 -8.70 29.20
N SER A 191 14.70 -8.48 27.97
CA SER A 191 13.29 -8.68 27.60
C SER A 191 12.84 -10.13 27.79
N LYS A 192 13.67 -11.11 27.43
CA LYS A 192 13.34 -12.54 27.52
C LYS A 192 13.06 -12.99 28.95
N GLU A 193 13.87 -12.57 29.91
CA GLU A 193 13.64 -12.85 31.33
C GLU A 193 12.35 -12.20 31.84
N MET A 194 12.14 -10.93 31.51
CA MET A 194 10.92 -10.20 31.88
C MET A 194 9.67 -10.88 31.31
N ILE A 195 9.65 -11.22 30.03
CA ILE A 195 8.51 -11.89 29.36
C ILE A 195 8.22 -13.25 30.01
N SER A 196 9.26 -14.03 30.31
CA SER A 196 9.14 -15.33 31.01
C SER A 196 8.54 -15.17 32.41
N GLU A 197 8.86 -14.10 33.12
CA GLU A 197 8.30 -13.83 34.45
C GLU A 197 6.87 -13.28 34.38
N ILE A 198 6.55 -12.45 33.38
CA ILE A 198 5.17 -11.99 33.11
C ILE A 198 4.28 -13.20 32.80
N ALA A 199 4.72 -14.13 31.96
CA ALA A 199 3.97 -15.34 31.63
C ALA A 199 3.51 -16.12 32.89
N LYS A 200 4.37 -16.22 33.90
CA LYS A 200 4.12 -16.93 35.17
C LYS A 200 3.34 -16.12 36.21
N THR A 201 3.19 -14.82 36.00
CA THR A 201 2.63 -13.90 37.01
C THR A 201 1.31 -13.29 36.51
N PRO A 202 0.14 -13.84 36.87
CA PRO A 202 -1.17 -13.43 36.33
C PRO A 202 -1.47 -11.92 36.41
N TYR A 203 -0.95 -11.24 37.43
CA TYR A 203 -1.18 -9.83 37.67
C TYR A 203 -0.03 -8.93 37.20
N ALA A 204 0.89 -9.43 36.37
CA ALA A 204 2.02 -8.67 35.86
C ALA A 204 1.70 -7.92 34.56
N ILE A 205 2.36 -6.78 34.41
CA ILE A 205 2.37 -5.93 33.21
C ILE A 205 3.81 -5.50 32.92
N GLY A 206 4.17 -5.40 31.64
CA GLY A 206 5.43 -4.79 31.22
C GLY A 206 5.36 -4.34 29.77
N PHE A 207 6.38 -3.63 29.32
CA PHE A 207 6.54 -3.24 27.92
C PHE A 207 7.69 -4.03 27.28
N CYS A 208 7.46 -4.62 26.12
CA CYS A 208 8.50 -5.25 25.29
C CYS A 208 8.36 -4.79 23.83
N GLN A 209 9.31 -5.17 22.97
CA GLN A 209 9.09 -5.02 21.53
C GLN A 209 8.18 -6.16 21.05
N ILE A 210 7.37 -5.91 20.03
CA ILE A 210 6.50 -6.94 19.43
C ILE A 210 7.34 -8.10 18.87
N SER A 211 8.53 -7.81 18.35
CA SER A 211 9.51 -8.81 17.89
C SER A 211 10.01 -9.75 19.01
N ASP A 212 9.96 -9.33 20.28
CA ASP A 212 10.41 -10.17 21.41
C ASP A 212 9.42 -11.31 21.74
N ILE A 213 8.17 -11.19 21.31
CA ILE A 213 7.07 -12.08 21.68
C ILE A 213 6.48 -12.82 20.48
N ILE A 214 7.21 -12.89 19.36
CA ILE A 214 6.79 -13.65 18.19
C ILE A 214 7.53 -14.99 18.16
N ASP A 215 6.77 -16.06 18.02
CA ASP A 215 7.33 -17.39 17.80
C ASP A 215 7.89 -17.46 16.37
N PRO A 216 9.20 -17.72 16.20
CA PRO A 216 9.85 -17.73 14.88
C PRO A 216 9.39 -18.88 13.98
N THR A 217 8.72 -19.90 14.54
CA THR A 217 8.24 -21.08 13.81
C THR A 217 6.81 -20.86 13.31
N THR A 218 5.93 -20.35 14.18
CA THR A 218 4.51 -20.15 13.84
C THR A 218 4.22 -18.77 13.27
N ASN A 219 5.10 -17.80 13.51
CA ASN A 219 4.89 -16.38 13.22
C ASN A 219 3.61 -15.83 13.91
N GLU A 220 3.35 -16.30 15.12
CA GLU A 220 2.27 -15.85 15.99
C GLU A 220 2.82 -15.26 17.29
N ILE A 221 1.99 -14.50 18.00
CA ILE A 221 2.36 -14.01 19.33
C ILE A 221 2.40 -15.19 20.31
N CYS A 222 3.48 -15.30 21.09
CA CYS A 222 3.69 -16.32 22.11
C CYS A 222 2.44 -16.50 22.97
N SER A 223 1.93 -17.74 23.05
CA SER A 223 0.63 -18.01 23.67
C SER A 223 0.54 -17.69 25.17
N ASP A 224 1.68 -17.65 25.86
CA ASP A 224 1.79 -17.43 27.30
C ASP A 224 1.59 -15.96 27.72
N VAL A 225 1.65 -15.02 26.78
CA VAL A 225 1.41 -13.59 27.01
C VAL A 225 0.35 -13.06 26.05
N LYS A 226 -0.24 -11.92 26.39
CA LYS A 226 -1.22 -11.21 25.55
C LYS A 226 -0.85 -9.74 25.44
N LEU A 227 -1.13 -9.16 24.27
CA LEU A 227 -1.08 -7.71 24.09
C LEU A 227 -2.13 -7.07 24.99
N LEU A 228 -1.76 -5.98 25.64
CA LEU A 228 -2.64 -5.19 26.48
C LEU A 228 -3.26 -4.06 25.63
N PRO A 229 -4.58 -4.06 25.41
CA PRO A 229 -5.21 -3.05 24.56
C PRO A 229 -5.10 -1.65 25.13
N ILE A 230 -4.77 -0.68 24.27
CA ILE A 230 -4.67 0.74 24.64
C ILE A 230 -5.94 1.43 24.19
N ASP A 231 -6.62 2.07 25.13
CA ASP A 231 -7.69 3.02 24.86
C ASP A 231 -7.03 4.37 24.54
N LYS A 232 -6.88 4.64 23.25
CA LYS A 232 -6.12 5.76 22.68
C LYS A 232 -6.96 7.03 22.64
N ASN A 233 -8.27 6.91 22.42
CA ASN A 233 -9.19 8.03 22.38
C ASN A 233 -9.84 8.35 23.74
N GLU A 234 -9.49 7.57 24.78
CA GLU A 234 -9.86 7.77 26.18
C GLU A 234 -11.38 7.69 26.41
N ASN A 235 -12.09 6.89 25.62
CA ASN A 235 -13.55 6.74 25.71
C ASN A 235 -14.02 5.58 26.61
N GLY A 236 -13.08 4.85 27.22
CA GLY A 236 -13.32 3.74 28.13
C GLY A 236 -13.71 2.43 27.45
N LYS A 237 -13.54 2.30 26.12
CA LYS A 237 -13.82 1.08 25.36
C LYS A 237 -12.89 0.92 24.15
N ILE A 238 -12.50 -0.33 23.88
CA ILE A 238 -11.85 -0.67 22.61
C ILE A 238 -12.89 -0.73 21.51
N ASP A 239 -12.99 0.33 20.71
CA ASP A 239 -13.90 0.41 19.57
C ASP A 239 -13.23 0.03 18.23
N TYR A 240 -13.94 0.18 17.11
CA TYR A 240 -13.43 -0.16 15.78
C TYR A 240 -12.11 0.55 15.42
N SER A 241 -11.88 1.75 15.95
CA SER A 241 -10.65 2.52 15.72
C SER A 241 -9.45 1.96 16.50
N GLU A 242 -9.66 1.09 17.48
CA GLU A 242 -8.62 0.56 18.38
C GLU A 242 -8.58 -0.98 18.42
N LYS A 243 -9.57 -1.65 17.84
CA LYS A 243 -9.69 -3.11 17.81
C LYS A 243 -8.68 -3.75 16.86
N ILE A 244 -7.40 -3.74 17.26
CA ILE A 244 -6.27 -4.26 16.49
C ILE A 244 -5.52 -5.41 17.19
N TYR A 245 -5.87 -5.74 18.42
CA TYR A 245 -5.11 -6.65 19.30
C TYR A 245 -5.46 -8.14 19.17
N SER A 246 -6.25 -8.53 18.16
CA SER A 246 -6.80 -9.89 18.04
C SER A 246 -5.76 -10.94 17.64
N ASN A 247 -4.82 -10.58 16.77
CA ASN A 247 -3.72 -11.41 16.29
C ASN A 247 -2.60 -10.52 15.73
N LEU A 248 -1.44 -11.12 15.43
CA LEU A 248 -0.26 -10.39 14.95
C LEU A 248 -0.55 -9.58 13.69
N SER A 249 -1.21 -10.17 12.68
CA SER A 249 -1.50 -9.49 11.41
C SER A 249 -2.43 -8.29 11.59
N SER A 250 -3.48 -8.43 12.41
CA SER A 250 -4.39 -7.34 12.76
C SER A 250 -3.65 -6.22 13.48
N PHE A 251 -2.71 -6.57 14.37
CA PHE A 251 -1.94 -5.62 15.14
C PHE A 251 -0.96 -4.84 14.25
N LEU A 252 -0.14 -5.53 13.46
CA LEU A 252 0.82 -4.91 12.54
C LEU A 252 0.11 -4.03 11.50
N ARG A 253 -1.05 -4.47 10.98
CA ARG A 253 -1.88 -3.61 10.10
C ARG A 253 -2.39 -2.37 10.84
N GLY A 254 -2.78 -2.51 12.10
CA GLY A 254 -3.20 -1.39 12.95
C GLY A 254 -2.08 -0.37 13.19
N VAL A 255 -0.84 -0.83 13.38
CA VAL A 255 0.36 0.02 13.43
C VAL A 255 0.55 0.75 12.10
N TRP A 256 0.47 0.01 10.98
CA TRP A 256 0.64 0.55 9.62
C TRP A 256 -0.35 1.68 9.28
N ILE A 257 -1.64 1.50 9.58
CA ILE A 257 -2.69 2.53 9.32
C ILE A 257 -2.77 3.61 10.40
N GLY A 258 -1.89 3.60 11.41
CA GLY A 258 -1.84 4.63 12.45
C GLY A 258 -2.90 4.51 13.54
N LYS A 259 -3.53 3.34 13.71
CA LYS A 259 -4.45 3.07 14.84
C LYS A 259 -3.69 2.95 16.17
N TYR A 260 -2.46 2.46 16.16
CA TYR A 260 -1.61 2.37 17.37
C TYR A 260 -1.00 3.74 17.79
N PRO A 261 -0.61 3.97 19.06
CA PRO A 261 0.08 5.20 19.48
C PRO A 261 1.42 5.36 18.77
N ARG A 262 1.67 6.55 18.21
CA ARG A 262 2.85 6.81 17.38
C ARG A 262 4.13 6.83 18.21
N GLU A 263 4.03 7.23 19.47
CA GLU A 263 5.11 7.27 20.46
C GLU A 263 5.72 5.89 20.71
N LEU A 264 4.95 4.82 20.47
CA LEU A 264 5.38 3.43 20.64
C LEU A 264 5.84 2.78 19.33
N ASN A 265 5.86 3.52 18.21
CA ASN A 265 6.39 3.03 16.94
C ASN A 265 7.89 3.33 16.86
N LEU A 266 8.69 2.28 16.65
CA LEU A 266 10.13 2.36 16.49
C LEU A 266 10.50 2.24 15.01
N ASN A 267 11.12 3.26 14.44
CA ASN A 267 11.59 3.18 13.06
C ASN A 267 12.79 2.25 12.97
N ILE A 268 12.79 1.38 11.97
CA ILE A 268 13.98 0.64 11.55
C ILE A 268 14.66 1.50 10.50
N TYR A 269 15.92 1.82 10.70
CA TYR A 269 16.67 2.68 9.80
C TYR A 269 17.72 1.89 9.01
N SER A 270 17.94 2.33 7.77
CA SER A 270 19.15 2.04 7.02
C SER A 270 20.07 3.25 7.06
N TYR A 271 21.37 3.04 7.32
CA TYR A 271 22.40 4.09 7.27
C TYR A 271 23.54 3.69 6.35
N SER A 272 24.22 4.70 5.82
CA SER A 272 25.49 4.57 5.12
C SER A 272 26.31 5.86 5.28
N ALA A 273 27.62 5.76 5.00
CA ALA A 273 28.55 6.90 5.06
C ALA A 273 28.11 8.06 4.16
N SER A 274 27.63 7.74 2.96
CA SER A 274 27.15 8.64 1.91
C SER A 274 25.94 8.00 1.20
N VAL A 275 25.23 8.73 0.34
CA VAL A 275 24.16 8.14 -0.50
C VAL A 275 24.76 6.94 -1.25
N PRO A 276 24.22 5.72 -1.13
CA PRO A 276 24.78 4.56 -1.80
C PRO A 276 24.85 4.79 -3.32
N THR A 277 26.05 4.66 -3.89
CA THR A 277 26.29 4.81 -5.34
C THR A 277 26.63 3.48 -6.02
N ASP A 278 26.99 2.46 -5.24
CA ASP A 278 27.24 1.12 -5.74
C ASP A 278 25.94 0.49 -6.26
N GLU A 279 26.00 -0.07 -7.48
CA GLU A 279 24.82 -0.60 -8.18
C GLU A 279 24.15 -1.74 -7.39
N ASN A 280 24.94 -2.62 -6.77
CA ASN A 280 24.40 -3.72 -5.98
C ASN A 280 23.74 -3.18 -4.70
N ALA A 281 24.24 -2.08 -4.13
CA ALA A 281 23.73 -1.48 -2.90
C ALA A 281 22.41 -0.76 -3.14
N VAL A 282 22.35 0.01 -4.23
CA VAL A 282 21.13 0.69 -4.69
C VAL A 282 20.07 -0.33 -5.08
N ALA A 283 20.44 -1.38 -5.83
CA ALA A 283 19.52 -2.44 -6.23
C ALA A 283 18.97 -3.20 -5.02
N PHE A 284 19.83 -3.57 -4.06
CA PHE A 284 19.42 -4.23 -2.83
C PHE A 284 18.48 -3.35 -1.99
N LEU A 285 18.82 -2.08 -1.74
CA LEU A 285 17.95 -1.18 -0.97
C LEU A 285 16.63 -0.88 -1.69
N SER A 286 16.64 -0.77 -3.01
CA SER A 286 15.41 -0.62 -3.81
C SER A 286 14.53 -1.86 -3.72
N TRP A 287 15.13 -3.04 -3.72
CA TRP A 287 14.43 -4.30 -3.48
C TRP A 287 13.86 -4.38 -2.06
N VAL A 288 14.61 -3.95 -1.04
CA VAL A 288 14.12 -3.85 0.36
C VAL A 288 12.91 -2.93 0.45
N MET A 289 12.84 -1.84 -0.33
CA MET A 289 11.69 -0.93 -0.39
C MET A 289 10.49 -1.47 -1.19
N THR A 290 10.67 -2.56 -1.94
CA THR A 290 9.62 -3.14 -2.78
C THR A 290 9.24 -4.52 -2.27
N ASP A 291 9.87 -5.58 -2.78
CA ASP A 291 9.56 -6.97 -2.44
C ASP A 291 9.99 -7.33 -1.02
N GLY A 292 11.11 -6.78 -0.54
CA GLY A 292 11.62 -7.02 0.80
C GLY A 292 10.65 -6.59 1.91
N GLN A 293 9.76 -5.61 1.65
CA GLN A 293 8.75 -5.18 2.61
C GLN A 293 7.77 -6.31 2.99
N LEU A 294 7.51 -7.24 2.07
CA LEU A 294 6.62 -8.39 2.31
C LEU A 294 7.17 -9.35 3.37
N LEU A 295 8.47 -9.24 3.67
CA LEU A 295 9.16 -10.07 4.65
C LEU A 295 9.15 -9.46 6.06
N LEU A 296 8.80 -8.17 6.23
CA LEU A 296 8.76 -7.53 7.54
C LEU A 296 7.75 -8.20 8.47
N ASN A 297 6.51 -8.39 8.01
CA ASN A 297 5.44 -9.00 8.81
C ASN A 297 5.77 -10.43 9.26
N LYS A 298 6.56 -11.17 8.47
CA LYS A 298 7.04 -12.52 8.80
C LYS A 298 8.14 -12.55 9.86
N ASN A 299 8.74 -11.40 10.15
CA ASN A 299 9.78 -11.25 11.16
C ASN A 299 9.31 -10.34 12.31
N GLY A 300 8.00 -10.05 12.39
CA GLY A 300 7.42 -9.27 13.47
C GLY A 300 7.52 -7.76 13.35
N PHE A 301 7.83 -7.27 12.17
CA PHE A 301 7.92 -5.84 11.89
C PHE A 301 6.78 -5.41 10.96
N SER A 302 6.33 -4.18 11.08
CA SER A 302 5.39 -3.58 10.14
C SER A 302 6.12 -3.02 8.93
N ASP A 303 5.54 -3.19 7.75
CA ASP A 303 6.00 -2.54 6.53
C ASP A 303 5.74 -1.03 6.54
N LEU A 304 6.31 -0.33 5.56
CA LEU A 304 6.12 1.10 5.38
C LEU A 304 4.95 1.41 4.45
N ALA A 305 4.22 2.47 4.77
CA ALA A 305 3.23 3.05 3.85
C ALA A 305 3.88 3.35 2.49
N TYR A 306 3.13 3.16 1.41
CA TYR A 306 3.64 3.31 0.05
C TYR A 306 4.29 4.68 -0.19
N SER A 307 3.69 5.78 0.28
CA SER A 307 4.25 7.13 0.17
C SER A 307 5.63 7.24 0.82
N GLN A 308 5.81 6.65 2.01
CA GLN A 308 7.09 6.62 2.70
C GLN A 308 8.13 5.82 1.91
N ARG A 309 7.72 4.72 1.26
CA ARG A 309 8.59 3.91 0.39
C ARG A 309 9.00 4.65 -0.86
N GLN A 310 8.09 5.39 -1.49
CA GLN A 310 8.40 6.22 -2.66
C GLN A 310 9.36 7.36 -2.29
N LEU A 311 9.14 8.03 -1.16
CA LEU A 311 10.07 9.04 -0.64
C LEU A 311 11.45 8.47 -0.33
N ASN A 312 11.53 7.20 0.07
CA ASN A 312 12.80 6.53 0.31
C ASN A 312 13.47 6.12 -1.01
N LEU A 313 12.72 5.60 -1.98
CA LEU A 313 13.23 5.28 -3.32
C LEU A 313 13.74 6.54 -4.05
N SER A 314 13.09 7.69 -3.89
CA SER A 314 13.57 8.95 -4.47
C SER A 314 14.89 9.41 -3.83
N LYS A 315 15.11 9.16 -2.53
CA LYS A 315 16.39 9.43 -1.85
C LYS A 315 17.54 8.54 -2.34
N LEU A 316 17.24 7.37 -2.93
CA LEU A 316 18.23 6.48 -3.54
C LEU A 316 18.52 6.86 -5.00
N ASN A 317 17.49 7.29 -5.74
CA ASN A 317 17.58 7.50 -7.18
C ASN A 317 17.98 8.93 -7.61
N GLY A 318 18.24 9.84 -6.67
CA GLY A 318 18.95 11.11 -6.92
C GLY A 318 18.28 12.16 -7.82
N ASN A 319 17.05 11.96 -8.30
CA ASN A 319 16.42 12.90 -9.23
C ASN A 319 15.60 13.97 -8.50
N GLU A 320 16.09 15.21 -8.48
CA GLU A 320 15.25 16.40 -8.29
C GLU A 320 14.33 16.55 -9.52
N VAL A 321 13.02 16.57 -9.30
CA VAL A 321 12.04 16.83 -10.36
C VAL A 321 12.07 18.32 -10.70
N VAL A 322 12.75 18.69 -11.77
CA VAL A 322 12.67 20.04 -12.35
C VAL A 322 11.40 20.15 -13.19
N VAL A 323 10.48 21.00 -12.77
CA VAL A 323 9.29 21.37 -13.57
C VAL A 323 9.70 22.47 -14.55
N GLU A 324 9.80 22.16 -15.85
CA GLU A 324 9.94 23.18 -16.89
C GLU A 324 8.57 23.80 -17.24
N GLN A 325 8.46 25.12 -17.06
CA GLN A 325 7.34 25.91 -17.56
C GLN A 325 7.42 26.06 -19.08
N SER A 326 6.40 25.59 -19.81
CA SER A 326 6.32 25.79 -21.26
C SER A 326 5.82 27.20 -21.61
N LYS A 327 6.49 27.83 -22.59
CA LYS A 327 6.16 29.16 -23.14
C LYS A 327 4.96 29.08 -24.08
N GLY A 328 4.00 30.00 -23.90
CA GLY A 328 2.79 30.10 -24.72
C GLY A 328 3.03 30.60 -26.14
N TYR A 329 2.28 30.03 -27.09
CA TYR A 329 2.09 30.57 -28.43
C TYR A 329 0.60 30.87 -28.67
N SER A 330 0.31 32.05 -29.21
CA SER A 330 -1.02 32.54 -29.55
C SER A 330 -1.50 31.99 -30.89
N VAL A 331 -2.57 31.19 -30.90
CA VAL A 331 -3.18 30.63 -32.13
C VAL A 331 -4.59 31.20 -32.33
N ILE A 332 -4.71 32.52 -32.52
CA ILE A 332 -6.03 33.18 -32.53
C ILE A 332 -6.71 33.27 -33.92
N PRO A 333 -6.05 33.35 -35.10
CA PRO A 333 -6.81 33.51 -36.35
C PRO A 333 -7.25 32.20 -37.03
N VAL A 334 -6.70 31.04 -36.67
CA VAL A 334 -7.04 29.74 -37.32
C VAL A 334 -8.25 29.06 -36.65
N ALA A 335 -8.39 29.20 -35.32
CA ALA A 335 -9.47 28.57 -34.57
C ALA A 335 -10.86 29.16 -34.90
N ALA A 336 -10.94 30.46 -35.20
CA ALA A 336 -12.21 31.14 -35.49
C ALA A 336 -12.85 30.66 -36.80
N GLY A 337 -12.05 30.34 -37.83
CA GLY A 337 -12.56 29.84 -39.10
C GLY A 337 -13.16 28.44 -39.00
N ILE A 338 -12.58 27.58 -38.15
CA ILE A 338 -13.05 26.21 -37.94
C ILE A 338 -14.38 26.20 -37.19
N ILE A 339 -14.57 27.11 -36.22
CA ILE A 339 -15.80 27.20 -35.43
C ILE A 339 -17.00 27.58 -36.30
N VAL A 340 -16.85 28.50 -37.26
CA VAL A 340 -17.95 28.91 -38.15
C VAL A 340 -18.37 27.78 -39.09
N ILE A 341 -17.42 26.99 -39.58
CA ILE A 341 -17.69 25.83 -40.44
C ILE A 341 -18.40 24.72 -39.64
N CYS A 342 -17.97 24.47 -38.40
CA CYS A 342 -18.61 23.49 -37.52
C CYS A 342 -20.06 23.89 -37.17
N ILE A 343 -20.33 25.18 -36.94
CA ILE A 343 -21.68 25.67 -36.67
C ILE A 343 -22.58 25.52 -37.90
N ALA A 344 -22.09 25.84 -39.10
CA ALA A 344 -22.85 25.65 -40.34
C ALA A 344 -23.18 24.17 -40.63
N LEU A 345 -22.25 23.27 -40.33
CA LEU A 345 -22.46 21.82 -40.45
C LEU A 345 -23.47 21.30 -39.42
N PHE A 346 -23.45 21.83 -38.19
CA PHE A 346 -24.39 21.46 -37.13
C PHE A 346 -25.84 21.80 -37.50
N PHE A 347 -26.08 23.01 -38.03
CA PHE A 347 -27.42 23.42 -38.49
C PHE A 347 -27.87 22.66 -39.75
N GLY A 348 -26.95 22.31 -40.65
CA GLY A 348 -27.26 21.47 -41.82
C GLY A 348 -27.71 20.06 -41.42
N ILE A 349 -27.03 19.45 -40.45
CA ILE A 349 -27.36 18.11 -39.93
C ILE A 349 -28.68 18.11 -39.16
N ASP A 350 -28.96 19.16 -38.38
CA ASP A 350 -30.19 19.27 -37.60
C ASP A 350 -31.44 19.38 -38.50
N ILE A 351 -31.37 20.16 -39.59
CA ILE A 351 -32.47 20.28 -40.58
C ILE A 351 -32.75 18.96 -41.29
N ILE A 352 -31.70 18.17 -41.58
CA ILE A 352 -31.82 16.84 -42.19
C ILE A 352 -32.39 15.83 -41.18
N SER A 353 -31.98 15.92 -39.91
CA SER A 353 -32.45 15.06 -38.82
C SER A 353 -33.95 15.25 -38.53
N GLN A 354 -34.44 16.50 -38.63
CA GLN A 354 -35.85 16.83 -38.40
C GLN A 354 -36.77 16.36 -39.52
N ARG A 355 -36.27 16.22 -40.76
CA ARG A 355 -37.07 15.70 -41.89
C ARG A 355 -37.16 14.16 -41.93
N LEU A 356 -36.26 13.46 -41.23
CA LEU A 356 -36.24 11.99 -41.18
C LEU A 356 -37.03 11.40 -39.98
N ARG A 357 -37.46 12.23 -39.02
CA ARG A 357 -38.28 11.78 -37.87
C ARG A 357 -39.79 11.88 -38.14
N LYS A 358 -40.30 11.08 -39.07
CA LYS A 358 -41.70 10.59 -39.05
C LYS A 358 -41.69 9.08 -38.92
N GLY A 359 -41.53 8.60 -37.69
CA GLY A 359 -41.55 7.18 -37.38
C GLY A 359 -41.59 6.97 -35.86
N LYS A 360 -42.75 6.50 -35.40
CA LYS A 360 -43.06 5.89 -34.08
C LYS A 360 -41.99 6.04 -32.99
N VAL A 361 -42.21 6.97 -32.07
CA VAL A 361 -41.53 7.00 -30.76
C VAL A 361 -42.09 5.85 -29.92
N ILE A 362 -41.26 4.84 -29.63
CA ILE A 362 -41.47 3.94 -28.49
C ILE A 362 -40.73 4.61 -27.33
N ALA A 363 -41.48 5.04 -26.33
CA ALA A 363 -40.91 5.47 -25.07
C ALA A 363 -40.30 4.26 -24.38
N VAL A 364 -38.97 4.17 -24.33
CA VAL A 364 -38.30 3.36 -23.31
C VAL A 364 -38.21 4.27 -22.09
N ASN A 365 -39.03 3.97 -21.10
CA ASN A 365 -38.91 4.54 -19.77
C ASN A 365 -37.52 4.16 -19.23
N SER A 366 -36.57 5.11 -19.24
CA SER A 366 -35.48 5.06 -18.27
C SER A 366 -36.10 5.33 -16.91
N SER A 367 -36.60 4.26 -16.30
CA SER A 367 -36.92 4.28 -14.88
C SER A 367 -35.63 4.65 -14.16
N PHE A 368 -35.51 5.90 -13.72
CA PHE A 368 -34.58 6.25 -12.67
C PHE A 368 -34.96 5.38 -11.46
N LYS A 369 -34.28 4.25 -11.30
CA LYS A 369 -34.31 3.49 -10.06
C LYS A 369 -33.82 4.44 -8.97
N LYS A 370 -34.54 4.51 -7.85
CA LYS A 370 -34.00 5.07 -6.59
C LYS A 370 -32.55 4.57 -6.42
N PRO A 371 -31.61 5.38 -5.93
CA PRO A 371 -30.24 4.92 -5.71
C PRO A 371 -30.32 3.65 -4.85
N ALA A 372 -29.86 2.54 -5.43
CA ALA A 372 -29.81 1.28 -4.72
C ALA A 372 -28.76 1.41 -3.62
N LEU A 373 -28.99 0.78 -2.49
CA LEU A 373 -27.94 0.61 -1.50
C LEU A 373 -27.10 -0.59 -1.94
N ILE A 374 -25.78 -0.43 -1.92
CA ILE A 374 -24.82 -1.49 -2.19
C ILE A 374 -24.22 -2.01 -0.87
N ASN A 375 -23.96 -3.30 -0.84
CA ASN A 375 -23.34 -4.03 0.25
C ASN A 375 -22.37 -5.10 -0.31
N GLU A 376 -21.76 -5.90 0.58
CA GLU A 376 -20.80 -6.95 0.20
C GLU A 376 -21.32 -7.99 -0.82
N GLN A 377 -22.64 -8.10 -1.00
CA GLN A 377 -23.28 -9.05 -1.90
C GLN A 377 -23.75 -8.42 -3.21
N SER A 378 -23.54 -7.11 -3.39
CA SER A 378 -24.09 -6.36 -4.53
C SER A 378 -23.29 -6.52 -5.82
N PHE A 379 -22.08 -7.09 -5.74
CA PHE A 379 -21.19 -7.22 -6.90
C PHE A 379 -21.32 -8.59 -7.55
N GLU A 380 -21.63 -8.60 -8.85
CA GLU A 380 -21.65 -9.83 -9.62
C GLU A 380 -20.22 -10.31 -9.90
N VAL A 381 -19.98 -11.62 -9.82
CA VAL A 381 -18.69 -12.23 -10.19
C VAL A 381 -18.96 -13.48 -11.01
N LEU A 382 -18.69 -13.41 -12.31
CA LEU A 382 -18.97 -14.51 -13.24
C LEU A 382 -17.96 -15.65 -13.10
N ASP A 383 -18.48 -16.88 -13.04
CA ASP A 383 -17.65 -18.09 -13.04
C ASP A 383 -16.94 -18.30 -14.38
N GLY A 384 -15.78 -18.97 -14.36
CA GLY A 384 -15.00 -19.25 -15.57
C GLY A 384 -14.05 -18.12 -16.00
N LEU A 385 -14.00 -17.02 -15.24
CA LEU A 385 -13.08 -15.90 -15.45
C LEU A 385 -11.93 -15.89 -14.44
N TYR A 386 -10.80 -15.34 -14.87
CA TYR A 386 -9.71 -14.90 -14.01
C TYR A 386 -9.87 -13.42 -13.73
N PHE A 387 -9.58 -13.00 -12.51
CA PHE A 387 -9.71 -11.62 -12.07
C PHE A 387 -8.38 -11.09 -11.54
N ASP A 388 -8.07 -9.85 -11.90
CA ASP A 388 -7.04 -9.06 -11.24
C ASP A 388 -7.71 -8.19 -10.18
N LYS A 389 -7.03 -8.01 -9.06
CA LYS A 389 -7.52 -7.20 -7.95
C LYS A 389 -7.61 -5.72 -8.28
N THR A 390 -6.98 -5.28 -9.37
CA THR A 390 -7.19 -3.94 -9.95
C THR A 390 -8.50 -3.81 -10.74
N HIS A 391 -9.53 -4.57 -10.37
CA HIS A 391 -10.89 -4.53 -10.93
C HIS A 391 -10.98 -4.83 -12.44
N THR A 392 -10.18 -5.78 -12.91
CA THR A 392 -10.23 -6.27 -14.29
C THR A 392 -10.37 -7.79 -14.34
N TRP A 393 -10.91 -8.30 -15.45
CA TRP A 393 -11.05 -9.73 -15.69
C TRP A 393 -10.36 -10.15 -17.00
N ALA A 394 -10.02 -11.43 -17.09
CA ALA A 394 -9.39 -12.08 -18.22
C ALA A 394 -10.03 -13.45 -18.50
N PHE A 395 -10.30 -13.73 -19.78
CA PHE A 395 -10.84 -14.99 -20.27
C PHE A 395 -10.00 -15.53 -21.41
N LEU A 396 -9.40 -16.71 -21.24
CA LEU A 396 -8.65 -17.39 -22.28
C LEU A 396 -9.60 -18.09 -23.26
N GLU A 397 -9.65 -17.61 -24.50
CA GLU A 397 -10.40 -18.26 -25.57
C GLU A 397 -9.66 -19.50 -26.11
N LYS A 398 -10.40 -20.38 -26.79
CA LYS A 398 -9.87 -21.64 -27.33
C LYS A 398 -8.74 -21.45 -28.35
N ASN A 399 -8.65 -20.29 -28.97
CA ASN A 399 -7.62 -19.94 -29.95
C ASN A 399 -6.34 -19.34 -29.31
N GLY A 400 -6.26 -19.27 -27.98
CA GLY A 400 -5.11 -18.72 -27.27
C GLY A 400 -5.14 -17.20 -27.07
N ILE A 401 -6.17 -16.51 -27.58
CA ILE A 401 -6.38 -15.08 -27.36
C ILE A 401 -7.12 -14.87 -26.03
N VAL A 402 -6.76 -13.82 -25.31
CA VAL A 402 -7.37 -13.48 -24.03
C VAL A 402 -8.28 -12.27 -24.19
N SER A 403 -9.56 -12.45 -23.92
CA SER A 403 -10.50 -11.33 -23.79
C SER A 403 -10.35 -10.72 -22.40
N ILE A 404 -10.27 -9.39 -22.30
CA ILE A 404 -10.14 -8.67 -21.03
C ILE A 404 -11.18 -7.56 -20.90
N GLY A 405 -11.58 -7.24 -19.67
CA GLY A 405 -12.52 -6.16 -19.37
C GLY A 405 -12.44 -5.67 -17.93
N ILE A 406 -13.38 -4.82 -17.54
CA ILE A 406 -13.55 -4.36 -16.15
C ILE A 406 -14.66 -5.14 -15.45
N ASP A 407 -14.57 -5.24 -14.13
CA ASP A 407 -15.59 -5.88 -13.31
C ASP A 407 -16.82 -4.97 -13.06
N ASP A 408 -17.82 -5.55 -12.40
CA ASP A 408 -19.06 -4.89 -12.00
C ASP A 408 -18.88 -3.90 -10.82
N PHE A 409 -17.78 -4.00 -10.08
CA PHE A 409 -17.54 -3.14 -8.91
C PHE A 409 -17.34 -1.67 -9.32
N LEU A 410 -16.58 -1.41 -10.39
CA LEU A 410 -16.26 -0.03 -10.78
C LEU A 410 -17.51 0.80 -11.11
N GLN A 411 -18.50 0.23 -11.81
CA GLN A 411 -19.73 0.98 -12.15
C GLN A 411 -20.59 1.25 -10.90
N HIS A 412 -20.61 0.32 -9.94
CA HIS A 412 -21.30 0.51 -8.67
C HIS A 412 -20.64 1.56 -7.75
N VAL A 413 -19.32 1.76 -7.86
CA VAL A 413 -18.63 2.76 -7.03
C VAL A 413 -18.62 4.13 -7.70
N THR A 414 -18.32 4.16 -8.99
CA THR A 414 -18.16 5.40 -9.76
C THR A 414 -19.48 5.99 -10.25
N GLY A 415 -20.53 5.16 -10.30
CA GLY A 415 -21.74 5.42 -11.03
C GLY A 415 -21.60 4.99 -12.50
N PRO A 416 -22.65 5.17 -13.32
CA PRO A 416 -22.65 4.69 -14.70
C PRO A 416 -21.50 5.30 -15.51
N ILE A 417 -20.67 4.44 -16.09
CA ILE A 417 -19.57 4.83 -16.97
C ILE A 417 -20.15 5.42 -18.26
N THR A 418 -19.81 6.67 -18.52
CA THR A 418 -20.38 7.46 -19.62
C THR A 418 -19.54 7.44 -20.90
N ARG A 419 -18.22 7.24 -20.77
CA ARG A 419 -17.28 7.16 -21.90
C ARG A 419 -16.05 6.34 -21.52
N VAL A 420 -15.33 5.86 -22.54
CA VAL A 420 -14.01 5.24 -22.39
C VAL A 420 -13.00 5.84 -23.36
N ILE A 421 -11.73 5.85 -22.98
CA ILE A 421 -10.58 6.12 -23.85
C ILE A 421 -9.79 4.82 -23.97
N MET A 422 -9.62 4.37 -25.21
CA MET A 422 -9.00 3.09 -25.54
C MET A 422 -7.69 3.30 -26.32
N ARG A 423 -6.76 2.35 -26.17
CA ARG A 423 -5.54 2.17 -26.94
C ARG A 423 -5.84 1.70 -28.36
N ASN A 424 -4.84 1.80 -29.24
CA ASN A 424 -5.00 1.40 -30.62
C ASN A 424 -4.75 -0.10 -30.81
N LEU A 425 -5.34 -0.65 -31.88
CA LEU A 425 -4.99 -1.98 -32.36
C LEU A 425 -3.49 -2.09 -32.65
N GLY A 426 -2.89 -3.18 -32.19
CA GLY A 426 -1.45 -3.47 -32.35
C GLY A 426 -0.57 -2.94 -31.23
N ASP A 427 -1.09 -2.14 -30.29
CA ASP A 427 -0.33 -1.65 -29.15
C ASP A 427 0.10 -2.82 -28.24
N GLU A 428 1.31 -2.72 -27.69
CA GLU A 428 1.77 -3.62 -26.63
C GLU A 428 1.38 -3.04 -25.27
N VAL A 429 0.90 -3.91 -24.38
CA VAL A 429 0.50 -3.58 -23.01
C VAL A 429 1.20 -4.53 -22.06
N LYS A 430 1.72 -4.00 -20.95
CA LYS A 430 2.31 -4.80 -19.87
C LYS A 430 1.31 -4.97 -18.73
N LYS A 431 1.33 -6.12 -18.06
CA LYS A 431 0.56 -6.30 -16.82
C LYS A 431 0.86 -5.16 -15.84
N GLY A 432 -0.19 -4.55 -15.27
CA GLY A 432 -0.07 -3.43 -14.33
C GLY A 432 0.08 -2.06 -14.97
N GLU A 433 0.20 -1.98 -16.30
CA GLU A 433 0.19 -0.71 -17.06
C GLU A 433 -1.24 -0.25 -17.32
N TYR A 434 -1.48 1.07 -17.33
CA TYR A 434 -2.80 1.61 -17.66
C TYR A 434 -3.16 1.37 -19.13
N PHE A 435 -4.22 0.62 -19.39
CA PHE A 435 -4.64 0.23 -20.74
C PHE A 435 -6.01 0.80 -21.15
N LEU A 436 -6.71 1.43 -20.21
CA LEU A 436 -8.04 1.98 -20.38
C LEU A 436 -8.21 3.18 -19.44
N THR A 437 -8.86 4.23 -19.92
CA THR A 437 -9.40 5.28 -19.05
C THR A 437 -10.92 5.26 -19.14
N ILE A 438 -11.60 5.14 -17.99
CA ILE A 438 -13.06 5.25 -17.90
C ILE A 438 -13.44 6.67 -17.47
N ILE A 439 -14.57 7.18 -17.95
CA ILE A 439 -15.04 8.54 -17.68
C ILE A 439 -16.48 8.53 -17.21
N GLN A 440 -16.74 9.26 -16.13
CA GLN A 440 -18.07 9.55 -15.60
C GLN A 440 -18.23 11.06 -15.47
N GLU A 441 -19.12 11.67 -16.27
CA GLU A 441 -19.46 13.10 -16.23
C GLU A 441 -18.24 14.05 -16.14
N GLY A 442 -17.14 13.70 -16.82
CA GLY A 442 -15.90 14.49 -16.88
C GLY A 442 -14.79 14.08 -15.92
N LYS A 443 -15.09 13.22 -14.93
CA LYS A 443 -14.11 12.63 -14.00
C LYS A 443 -13.59 11.30 -14.56
N GLN A 444 -12.32 10.99 -14.30
CA GLN A 444 -11.61 9.93 -15.01
C GLN A 444 -10.91 8.99 -14.04
N LEU A 445 -10.86 7.69 -14.38
CA LEU A 445 -10.02 6.68 -13.73
C LEU A 445 -9.25 5.88 -14.76
N ASN A 446 -7.99 5.59 -14.46
CA ASN A 446 -7.09 4.79 -15.28
C ASN A 446 -7.03 3.37 -14.73
N ILE A 447 -7.31 2.39 -15.58
CA ILE A 447 -7.42 0.99 -15.23
C ILE A 447 -6.19 0.23 -15.74
N LYS A 448 -5.66 -0.68 -14.91
CA LYS A 448 -4.45 -1.46 -15.18
C LYS A 448 -4.75 -2.75 -15.94
N ALA A 449 -3.85 -3.16 -16.82
CA ALA A 449 -4.00 -4.39 -17.59
C ALA A 449 -3.77 -5.63 -16.69
N PRO A 450 -4.64 -6.66 -16.78
CA PRO A 450 -4.49 -7.89 -16.00
C PRO A 450 -3.36 -8.79 -16.53
N ILE A 451 -2.96 -8.63 -17.79
CA ILE A 451 -1.94 -9.45 -18.46
C ILE A 451 -1.10 -8.62 -19.42
N SER A 452 0.08 -9.14 -19.79
CA SER A 452 0.95 -8.57 -20.81
C SER A 452 0.69 -9.19 -22.18
N GLY A 453 0.70 -8.39 -23.23
CA GLY A 453 0.51 -8.88 -24.59
C GLY A 453 0.27 -7.79 -25.63
N ARG A 454 -0.08 -8.22 -26.84
CA ARG A 454 -0.41 -7.34 -27.96
C ARG A 454 -1.91 -7.24 -28.14
N VAL A 455 -2.44 -6.03 -28.29
CA VAL A 455 -3.86 -5.81 -28.59
C VAL A 455 -4.15 -6.25 -30.03
N VAL A 456 -4.94 -7.32 -30.19
CA VAL A 456 -5.32 -7.87 -31.51
C VAL A 456 -6.75 -7.52 -31.91
N ALA A 457 -7.60 -7.15 -30.95
CA ALA A 457 -8.92 -6.57 -31.21
C ALA A 457 -9.32 -5.60 -30.09
N GLN A 458 -10.17 -4.63 -30.42
CA GLN A 458 -10.80 -3.72 -29.47
C GLN A 458 -12.32 -3.76 -29.68
N ASN A 459 -13.10 -3.51 -28.64
CA ASN A 459 -14.55 -3.49 -28.75
C ASN A 459 -15.07 -2.12 -29.20
N ASP A 460 -15.19 -1.93 -30.50
CA ASP A 460 -15.66 -0.66 -31.10
C ASP A 460 -17.07 -0.27 -30.64
N LYS A 461 -17.87 -1.21 -30.13
CA LYS A 461 -19.20 -0.89 -29.57
C LYS A 461 -19.08 0.07 -28.39
N LEU A 462 -18.04 -0.04 -27.57
CA LEU A 462 -17.84 0.79 -26.37
C LEU A 462 -17.58 2.26 -26.69
N ILE A 463 -17.08 2.56 -27.90
CA ILE A 463 -16.86 3.94 -28.38
C ILE A 463 -18.19 4.65 -28.63
N SER A 464 -19.18 3.90 -29.15
CA SER A 464 -20.51 4.43 -29.48
C SER A 464 -21.55 4.23 -28.37
N ASN A 465 -21.34 3.21 -27.53
CA ASN A 465 -22.22 2.83 -26.44
C ASN A 465 -21.43 2.23 -25.26
N SER A 466 -20.97 3.08 -24.35
CA SER A 466 -20.28 2.62 -23.13
C SER A 466 -21.22 2.05 -22.07
N GLU A 467 -22.55 2.19 -22.22
CA GLU A 467 -23.55 1.66 -21.28
C GLU A 467 -23.47 0.13 -21.15
N ILE A 468 -22.88 -0.53 -22.15
CA ILE A 468 -22.56 -1.95 -22.14
C ILE A 468 -21.71 -2.31 -20.91
N LEU A 469 -20.79 -1.44 -20.48
CA LEU A 469 -19.96 -1.67 -19.29
C LEU A 469 -20.77 -1.65 -17.99
N ASN A 470 -21.93 -0.96 -17.98
CA ASN A 470 -22.79 -0.86 -16.80
C ASN A 470 -23.85 -1.96 -16.74
N THR A 471 -24.14 -2.61 -17.88
CA THR A 471 -25.25 -3.57 -18.00
C THR A 471 -24.79 -4.98 -18.30
N SER A 472 -23.61 -5.14 -18.89
CA SER A 472 -23.07 -6.42 -19.36
C SER A 472 -21.54 -6.48 -19.28
N PRO A 473 -20.91 -6.17 -18.12
CA PRO A 473 -19.46 -6.05 -17.99
C PRO A 473 -18.70 -7.33 -18.36
N TYR A 474 -19.30 -8.50 -18.15
CA TYR A 474 -18.65 -9.81 -18.34
C TYR A 474 -18.93 -10.50 -19.68
N THR A 475 -19.89 -10.01 -20.48
CA THR A 475 -20.23 -10.64 -21.77
C THR A 475 -20.01 -9.70 -22.94
N ASP A 476 -20.88 -8.70 -23.13
CA ASP A 476 -20.73 -7.74 -24.21
C ASP A 476 -19.68 -6.64 -23.90
N GLY A 477 -19.32 -6.49 -22.63
CA GLY A 477 -18.41 -5.46 -22.08
C GLY A 477 -16.92 -5.79 -22.13
N TRP A 478 -16.49 -6.80 -22.88
CA TRP A 478 -15.05 -7.00 -23.14
C TRP A 478 -14.46 -5.77 -23.82
N ILE A 479 -13.22 -5.43 -23.52
CA ILE A 479 -12.58 -4.17 -23.91
C ILE A 479 -11.56 -4.42 -25.00
N TYR A 480 -10.63 -5.35 -24.75
CA TYR A 480 -9.66 -5.80 -25.75
C TYR A 480 -9.60 -7.31 -25.81
N LYS A 481 -9.15 -7.79 -26.96
CA LYS A 481 -8.58 -9.12 -27.11
C LYS A 481 -7.08 -9.00 -27.23
N ILE A 482 -6.36 -9.72 -26.38
CA ILE A 482 -4.90 -9.67 -26.27
C ILE A 482 -4.32 -11.01 -26.70
N GLU A 483 -3.30 -10.97 -27.56
CA GLU A 483 -2.37 -12.08 -27.75
C GLU A 483 -1.35 -12.04 -26.59
N PRO A 484 -1.42 -12.99 -25.64
CA PRO A 484 -0.64 -12.90 -24.40
C PRO A 484 0.84 -13.17 -24.66
N THR A 485 1.73 -12.37 -24.09
CA THR A 485 3.17 -12.62 -24.15
C THR A 485 3.56 -13.85 -23.33
N ASN A 486 2.95 -14.02 -22.15
CA ASN A 486 3.17 -15.18 -21.29
C ASN A 486 1.98 -15.42 -20.34
N TRP A 487 0.96 -16.12 -20.85
CA TRP A 487 -0.25 -16.45 -20.09
C TRP A 487 0.03 -17.23 -18.79
N LEU A 488 0.89 -18.25 -18.84
CA LEU A 488 1.20 -19.10 -17.68
C LEU A 488 1.86 -18.33 -16.54
N ARG A 489 2.66 -17.30 -16.86
CA ARG A 489 3.25 -16.42 -15.85
C ARG A 489 2.21 -15.45 -15.29
N ASP A 490 1.48 -14.76 -16.16
CA ASP A 490 0.62 -13.66 -15.72
C ASP A 490 -0.61 -14.17 -14.95
N THR A 491 -1.11 -15.37 -15.27
CA THR A 491 -2.21 -16.02 -14.52
C THR A 491 -1.89 -16.36 -13.08
N GLN A 492 -0.61 -16.53 -12.70
CA GLN A 492 -0.23 -16.81 -11.31
C GLN A 492 -0.57 -15.67 -10.36
N PHE A 493 -0.77 -14.46 -10.90
CA PHE A 493 -1.14 -13.26 -10.17
C PHE A 493 -2.63 -12.96 -10.23
N LEU A 494 -3.41 -13.77 -10.96
CA LEU A 494 -4.85 -13.62 -11.10
C LEU A 494 -5.57 -14.59 -10.16
N VAL A 495 -6.78 -14.23 -9.75
CA VAL A 495 -7.62 -15.02 -8.86
C VAL A 495 -8.81 -15.54 -9.65
N PHE A 496 -9.15 -16.81 -9.48
CA PHE A 496 -10.35 -17.37 -10.11
C PHE A 496 -11.63 -16.90 -9.40
N ALA A 497 -12.75 -16.88 -10.11
CA ALA A 497 -14.04 -16.34 -9.65
C ALA A 497 -14.39 -16.64 -8.17
N GLN A 498 -14.20 -17.87 -7.70
CA GLN A 498 -14.50 -18.24 -6.31
C GLN A 498 -13.63 -17.50 -5.30
N GLY A 499 -12.32 -17.40 -5.54
CA GLY A 499 -11.41 -16.65 -4.67
C GLY A 499 -11.64 -15.14 -4.77
N TYR A 500 -12.05 -14.67 -5.96
CA TYR A 500 -12.36 -13.27 -6.17
C TYR A 500 -13.62 -12.83 -5.43
N ARG A 501 -14.64 -13.70 -5.32
CA ARG A 501 -15.85 -13.44 -4.50
C ARG A 501 -15.54 -13.21 -3.03
N GLU A 502 -14.53 -13.88 -2.47
CA GLU A 502 -14.11 -13.61 -1.09
C GLU A 502 -13.36 -12.28 -1.01
N TRP A 503 -12.46 -12.05 -1.95
CA TRP A 503 -11.66 -10.84 -2.00
C TRP A 503 -12.52 -9.56 -2.18
N ILE A 504 -13.53 -9.57 -3.06
CA ILE A 504 -14.36 -8.39 -3.35
C ILE A 504 -15.20 -7.95 -2.14
N ARG A 505 -15.54 -8.89 -1.23
CA ARG A 505 -16.20 -8.55 0.05
C ARG A 505 -15.28 -7.76 0.96
N MET A 506 -14.02 -8.18 1.04
CA MET A 506 -12.99 -7.44 1.78
C MET A 506 -12.70 -6.09 1.13
N GLU A 507 -12.73 -6.04 -0.21
CA GLU A 507 -12.54 -4.80 -0.94
C GLU A 507 -13.69 -3.80 -0.73
N PHE A 508 -14.92 -4.28 -0.55
CA PHE A 508 -16.03 -3.44 -0.13
C PHE A 508 -15.82 -2.82 1.26
N LEU A 509 -15.23 -3.57 2.21
CA LEU A 509 -14.86 -3.01 3.51
C LEU A 509 -13.76 -1.95 3.37
N HIS A 510 -12.78 -2.17 2.49
CA HIS A 510 -11.77 -1.16 2.16
C HIS A 510 -12.41 0.10 1.56
N LEU A 511 -13.44 -0.03 0.72
CA LEU A 511 -14.15 1.10 0.15
C LEU A 511 -14.81 1.94 1.23
N LYS A 512 -15.44 1.29 2.23
CA LYS A 512 -16.04 1.98 3.38
C LYS A 512 -15.00 2.77 4.17
N ASP A 513 -13.85 2.16 4.44
CA ASP A 513 -12.76 2.81 5.15
C ASP A 513 -12.20 4.01 4.35
N PHE A 514 -11.99 3.84 3.03
CA PHE A 514 -11.58 4.91 2.13
C PHE A 514 -12.54 6.09 2.18
N LEU A 515 -13.85 5.84 2.00
CA LEU A 515 -14.87 6.88 2.03
C LEU A 515 -14.91 7.58 3.40
N ALA A 516 -14.79 6.83 4.49
CA ALA A 516 -14.76 7.42 5.84
C ALA A 516 -13.58 8.38 6.04
N VAL A 517 -12.42 8.09 5.44
CA VAL A 517 -11.22 8.96 5.50
C VAL A 517 -11.37 10.14 4.54
N SER A 518 -11.67 9.90 3.27
CA SER A 518 -11.72 10.92 2.23
C SER A 518 -12.87 11.92 2.42
N LEU A 519 -14.00 11.50 3.00
CA LEU A 519 -15.12 12.41 3.31
C LEU A 519 -14.84 13.25 4.56
N ARG A 520 -14.16 12.73 5.58
CA ARG A 520 -13.78 13.50 6.78
C ARG A 520 -12.74 14.58 6.50
N ALA A 521 -11.79 14.31 5.59
CA ALA A 521 -10.77 15.29 5.22
C ALA A 521 -11.32 16.48 4.44
N ASN A 522 -12.41 16.28 3.66
CA ASN A 522 -12.87 17.25 2.67
C ASN A 522 -14.28 17.83 2.90
N TYR A 523 -15.10 17.27 3.81
CA TYR A 523 -16.49 17.71 4.04
C TYR A 523 -16.92 17.63 5.51
N ALA A 524 -16.90 18.78 6.20
CA ALA A 524 -17.50 18.91 7.54
C ALA A 524 -19.05 19.01 7.51
N GLU A 525 -19.66 19.29 6.35
CA GLU A 525 -21.12 19.58 6.26
C GLU A 525 -21.96 18.48 5.60
N ASN A 526 -21.37 17.50 4.89
CA ASN A 526 -22.09 16.41 4.21
C ASN A 526 -21.90 15.04 4.88
N ALA A 527 -21.92 15.02 6.22
CA ALA A 527 -21.88 13.78 7.02
C ALA A 527 -23.12 12.88 6.86
N GLN A 528 -24.01 13.16 5.89
CA GLN A 528 -25.18 12.33 5.55
C GLN A 528 -24.87 11.15 4.61
N VAL A 529 -23.68 11.07 4.01
CA VAL A 529 -23.34 10.01 3.04
C VAL A 529 -23.01 8.66 3.71
N ILE A 530 -22.83 8.63 5.02
CA ILE A 530 -22.67 7.38 5.79
C ILE A 530 -23.85 7.30 6.77
N LEU A 531 -24.93 6.63 6.37
CA LEU A 531 -26.11 6.44 7.19
C LEU A 531 -25.76 5.64 8.47
N GLN A 532 -26.39 6.01 9.58
CA GLN A 532 -26.22 5.42 10.92
C GLN A 532 -26.59 3.93 11.03
N ASP A 533 -27.05 3.32 9.93
CA ASP A 533 -27.50 1.93 9.87
C ASP A 533 -26.45 1.04 9.17
N GLY A 534 -25.36 0.75 9.88
CA GLY A 534 -24.86 -0.62 9.99
C GLY A 534 -24.33 -1.40 8.79
N GLY A 535 -24.10 -0.86 7.58
CA GLY A 535 -23.59 -1.73 6.50
C GLY A 535 -23.42 -1.15 5.12
N ASP A 536 -24.40 -0.37 4.66
CA ASP A 536 -24.61 -0.15 3.22
C ASP A 536 -24.12 1.24 2.75
N ILE A 537 -23.76 1.34 1.46
CA ILE A 537 -23.32 2.57 0.80
C ILE A 537 -24.30 2.89 -0.34
N MET A 538 -24.44 4.17 -0.72
CA MET A 538 -25.19 4.50 -1.94
C MET A 538 -24.48 3.98 -3.20
N ASP A 539 -25.23 3.38 -4.11
CA ASP A 539 -24.76 3.05 -5.46
C ASP A 539 -24.30 4.32 -6.18
N GLY A 540 -23.16 4.23 -6.86
CA GLY A 540 -22.47 5.35 -7.47
C GLY A 540 -21.97 6.39 -6.47
N VAL A 541 -21.50 5.99 -5.29
CA VAL A 541 -21.08 6.91 -4.21
C VAL A 541 -20.10 8.00 -4.64
N LEU A 542 -19.22 7.73 -5.62
CA LEU A 542 -18.27 8.74 -6.11
C LEU A 542 -18.90 9.70 -7.14
N LYS A 543 -20.07 9.39 -7.69
CA LYS A 543 -20.71 10.16 -8.77
C LYS A 543 -20.89 11.63 -8.41
N ASP A 544 -21.29 11.95 -7.19
CA ASP A 544 -21.56 13.33 -6.78
C ASP A 544 -20.38 13.95 -6.02
N LEU A 545 -19.29 13.21 -5.83
CA LEU A 545 -18.09 13.71 -5.17
C LEU A 545 -17.20 14.50 -6.14
N LYS A 546 -16.46 15.45 -5.58
CA LYS A 546 -15.55 16.33 -6.33
C LYS A 546 -14.38 15.56 -6.96
N PRO A 547 -13.74 16.11 -8.02
CA PRO A 547 -12.61 15.48 -8.71
C PRO A 547 -11.44 15.09 -7.80
N GLU A 548 -11.16 15.83 -6.73
CA GLU A 548 -10.05 15.50 -5.82
C GLU A 548 -10.27 14.14 -5.15
N VAL A 549 -11.52 13.79 -4.82
CA VAL A 549 -11.85 12.47 -4.25
C VAL A 549 -11.69 11.36 -5.28
N TRP A 550 -11.88 11.65 -6.57
CA TRP A 550 -11.62 10.71 -7.65
C TRP A 550 -10.13 10.46 -7.87
N GLU A 551 -9.31 11.51 -7.76
CA GLU A 551 -7.85 11.39 -7.78
C GLU A 551 -7.35 10.60 -6.56
N ASP A 552 -7.93 10.85 -5.39
CA ASP A 552 -7.66 10.06 -4.18
C ASP A 552 -8.09 8.60 -4.38
N PHE A 553 -9.25 8.34 -4.97
CA PHE A 553 -9.73 7.00 -5.25
C PHE A 553 -8.81 6.27 -6.24
N GLN A 554 -8.34 6.95 -7.29
CA GLN A 554 -7.35 6.40 -8.21
C GLN A 554 -6.07 5.99 -7.46
N SER A 555 -5.46 6.94 -6.76
CA SER A 555 -4.10 6.81 -6.23
C SER A 555 -4.02 6.03 -4.92
N HIS A 556 -5.06 6.09 -4.08
CA HIS A 556 -5.07 5.48 -2.74
C HIS A 556 -5.89 4.19 -2.69
N PHE A 557 -6.90 4.03 -3.55
CA PHE A 557 -7.75 2.83 -3.60
C PHE A 557 -7.37 1.92 -4.76
N LEU A 558 -7.64 2.32 -6.01
CA LEU A 558 -7.46 1.44 -7.19
C LEU A 558 -6.00 1.04 -7.42
N ASP A 559 -5.08 1.99 -7.34
CA ASP A 559 -3.67 1.71 -7.62
C ASP A 559 -2.98 0.82 -6.58
N ASN A 560 -3.58 0.72 -5.39
CA ASN A 560 -3.10 -0.04 -4.25
C ASN A 560 -3.86 -1.35 -4.01
N SER A 561 -4.92 -1.60 -4.78
CA SER A 561 -5.68 -2.84 -4.72
C SER A 561 -4.79 -4.02 -5.13
N LYS A 562 -4.45 -4.90 -4.18
CA LYS A 562 -3.41 -5.95 -4.31
C LYS A 562 -3.75 -7.29 -3.70
#